data_AF-A0A6B3HJQ5-F1
#
_entry.id   AF-A0A6B3HJQ5-F1
#
_cell.length_a   1.000
_cell.length_b   1.000
_cell.length_c   1.000
_cell.angle_alpha   90.00
_cell.angle_beta   90.00
_cell.angle_gamma   90.00
#
_symmetry.space_group_name_H-M   'P 1'
#
loop_
_entity.id
_entity.type
_entity.pdbx_description
1 polymer ?
#
loop_
_entity_poly.entity_id
_entity_poly.type
_entity_poly.pdbx_seq_one_letter_code
_entity_poly.pdbx_strand_id
1 'polypeptide(L)' 'MANPSENLIQLCRAAVEAHQTVTAQPYTPEGWAPWLEAAEAFQRAVTEEAGDGNRFKLEQAAKKAVLHPEPDEG' A
#
# COMPACT_ATOMS: atom_id res chain seq x y z
N MET A 1 -18.14 1.16 -2.39
CA MET A 1 -16.68 1.36 -2.46
C MET A 1 -16.01 0.03 -2.80
N ALA A 2 -14.83 0.02 -3.40
CA ALA A 2 -14.05 -1.23 -3.46
C ALA A 2 -13.68 -1.62 -2.03
N ASN A 3 -13.71 -2.91 -1.71
CA ASN A 3 -13.40 -3.41 -0.37
C ASN A 3 -12.10 -4.22 -0.45
N PRO A 4 -10.94 -3.61 -0.14
CA PRO A 4 -9.65 -4.28 -0.23
C PRO A 4 -9.56 -5.37 0.84
N SER A 5 -8.91 -6.49 0.51
CA SER A 5 -8.64 -7.54 1.50
C SER A 5 -7.71 -7.05 2.62
N GLU A 6 -7.77 -7.69 3.79
CA GLU A 6 -6.82 -7.42 4.88
C GLU A 6 -5.36 -7.58 4.42
N ASN A 7 -5.07 -8.60 3.60
CA ASN A 7 -3.75 -8.78 3.02
C ASN A 7 -3.31 -7.57 2.18
N LEU A 8 -4.21 -7.04 1.34
CA LEU A 8 -3.93 -5.86 0.53
C LEU A 8 -3.68 -4.61 1.38
N ILE A 9 -4.43 -4.46 2.48
CA ILE A 9 -4.24 -3.37 3.45
C ILE A 9 -2.88 -3.50 4.15
N GLN A 10 -2.48 -4.71 4.57
CA GLN A 10 -1.17 -4.95 5.20
C GLN A 10 -0.02 -4.65 4.25
N LEU A 11 -0.10 -5.08 2.99
CA LEU A 11 0.90 -4.77 1.97
C LEU A 11 0.99 -3.27 1.69
N CYS A 12 -0.16 -2.58 1.63
CA CYS A 12 -0.21 -1.13 1.48
C CYS A 12 0.47 -0.43 2.66
N ARG A 13 0.20 -0.89 3.89
CA ARG A 13 0.81 -0.35 5.11
C ARG A 13 2.33 -0.51 5.09
N ALA A 14 2.84 -1.71 4.79
CA ALA A 14 4.27 -1.96 4.68
C ALA A 14 4.95 -1.04 3.63
N ALA A 15 4.32 -0.85 2.47
CA ALA A 15 4.84 0.06 1.45
C ALA A 15 4.86 1.53 1.92
N VAL A 16 3.83 1.98 2.65
CA VAL A 16 3.76 3.34 3.21
C VAL A 16 4.82 3.54 4.31
N GLU A 17 4.98 2.60 5.23
CA GLU A 17 5.98 2.66 6.31
C GLU A 17 7.41 2.66 5.74
N ALA A 18 7.68 1.80 4.75
CA ALA A 18 8.95 1.79 4.04
C ALA A 18 9.19 3.12 3.32
N HIS A 19 8.18 3.67 2.64
CA HIS A 19 8.28 4.97 1.97
C HIS A 19 8.62 6.10 2.95
N GLN A 20 7.98 6.14 4.11
CA GLN A 20 8.27 7.11 5.17
C GLN A 20 9.71 6.98 5.68
N THR A 21 10.20 5.74 5.84
CA THR A 21 11.55 5.47 6.30
C THR A 21 12.62 5.94 5.31
N VAL A 22 12.43 5.70 4.01
CA VAL A 22 13.41 6.03 2.97
C VAL A 22 13.37 7.51 2.59
N THR A 23 12.23 8.19 2.73
CA THR A 23 12.10 9.63 2.47
C THR A 23 12.62 10.50 3.62
N ALA A 24 12.76 9.94 4.82
CA ALA A 24 13.40 10.60 5.96
C ALA A 24 14.95 10.63 5.88
N GLN A 25 15.54 9.95 4.89
CA GLN A 25 16.98 9.78 4.74
C GLN A 25 17.45 10.26 3.35
N PRO A 26 18.73 10.62 3.17
CA PRO A 26 19.29 10.88 1.85
C PRO A 26 19.13 9.66 0.94
N TYR A 27 18.84 9.92 -0.34
CA TYR A 27 18.65 8.84 -1.31
C TYR A 27 19.91 7.99 -1.46
N THR A 28 19.72 6.67 -1.32
CA THR A 28 20.67 5.65 -1.76
C THR A 28 19.89 4.52 -2.43
N PRO A 29 20.42 3.90 -3.50
CA PRO A 29 19.74 2.80 -4.17
C PRO A 29 19.48 1.62 -3.23
N GLU A 30 20.44 1.28 -2.38
CA GLU A 30 20.32 0.21 -1.39
C GLU A 30 19.30 0.54 -0.29
N GLY A 31 19.28 1.79 0.18
CA GLY A 31 18.32 2.24 1.19
C GLY A 31 16.88 2.24 0.68
N TRP A 32 16.69 2.39 -0.64
CA TRP A 32 15.37 2.39 -1.27
C TRP A 32 14.86 1.01 -1.68
N ALA A 33 15.72 -0.02 -1.70
CA ALA A 33 15.34 -1.39 -2.05
C ALA A 33 14.14 -1.92 -1.24
N PRO A 34 14.06 -1.76 0.09
CA PRO A 34 12.93 -2.27 0.88
C PRO A 34 11.59 -1.64 0.49
N TRP A 35 11.60 -0.34 0.14
CA TRP A 35 10.40 0.34 -0.34
C TRP A 35 10.00 -0.15 -1.73
N LEU A 36 10.96 -0.37 -2.63
CA LEU A 36 10.68 -0.89 -3.98
C LEU A 36 10.07 -2.29 -3.92
N GLU A 37 10.61 -3.17 -3.09
CA GLU A 37 10.08 -4.53 -2.89
C GLU A 37 8.66 -4.51 -2.30
N ALA A 38 8.41 -3.69 -1.27
CA ALA A 38 7.09 -3.54 -0.67
C ALA A 38 6.07 -2.93 -1.65
N ALA A 39 6.48 -1.91 -2.41
CA ALA A 39 5.65 -1.29 -3.44
C ALA A 39 5.31 -2.27 -4.57
N GLU A 40 6.27 -3.07 -5.03
CA GLU A 40 6.04 -4.11 -6.04
C GLU A 40 5.03 -5.16 -5.52
N ALA A 41 5.24 -5.66 -4.30
CA ALA A 41 4.33 -6.63 -3.68
C ALA A 41 2.91 -6.09 -3.57
N PHE A 42 2.74 -4.84 -3.13
CA PHE A 42 1.45 -4.18 -3.08
C PHE A 42 0.82 -4.04 -4.47
N GLN A 43 1.56 -3.55 -5.48
CA GLN A 43 1.04 -3.36 -6.84
C GLN A 43 0.65 -4.68 -7.53
N ARG A 44 1.40 -5.75 -7.26
CA ARG A 44 1.08 -7.09 -7.72
C ARG A 44 -0.21 -7.60 -7.09
N ALA A 45 -0.36 -7.48 -5.76
CA ALA A 45 -1.57 -7.88 -5.06
C ALA A 45 -2.81 -7.07 -5.51
N VAL A 46 -2.65 -5.76 -5.71
CA VAL A 46 -3.70 -4.89 -6.29
C VAL A 46 -4.14 -5.41 -7.67
N THR A 47 -3.20 -5.84 -8.50
CA THR A 47 -3.50 -6.35 -9.86
C THR A 47 -4.18 -7.72 -9.80
N GLU A 48 -3.70 -8.62 -8.94
CA GLU A 48 -4.26 -9.96 -8.75
C GLU A 48 -5.68 -9.92 -8.18
N GLU A 49 -5.89 -9.14 -7.11
CA GLU A 49 -7.18 -9.02 -6.44
C GLU A 49 -8.21 -8.27 -7.28
N ALA A 50 -7.77 -7.30 -8.09
CA ALA A 50 -8.68 -6.58 -8.98
C ALA A 50 -9.24 -7.48 -10.09
N GLY A 51 -8.45 -8.41 -10.64
CA GLY A 51 -8.86 -9.21 -11.81
C GLY A 51 -9.33 -8.31 -12.97
N ASP A 52 -10.53 -8.57 -13.51
CA ASP A 52 -11.21 -7.72 -14.50
C ASP A 52 -11.86 -6.45 -13.90
N GLY A 53 -11.78 -6.28 -12.59
CA GLY A 53 -12.32 -5.17 -11.84
C GLY A 53 -11.49 -3.88 -11.94
N ASN A 54 -11.96 -2.84 -11.25
CA ASN A 54 -11.29 -1.54 -11.28
C ASN A 54 -10.13 -1.49 -10.29
N ARG A 55 -8.94 -1.86 -10.77
CA ARG A 55 -7.66 -1.78 -10.05
C ARG A 55 -7.45 -0.45 -9.33
N PHE A 56 -7.74 0.66 -10.00
CA PHE A 56 -7.55 2.00 -9.43
C PHE A 56 -8.44 2.26 -8.22
N LYS A 57 -9.72 1.84 -8.26
CA LYS A 57 -10.63 1.96 -7.12
C LYS A 57 -10.18 1.09 -5.94
N LEU A 58 -9.66 -0.10 -6.21
CA LEU A 58 -9.15 -1.00 -5.19
C LEU A 58 -7.90 -0.43 -4.51
N GLU A 59 -6.95 0.08 -5.30
CA GLU A 59 -5.74 0.74 -4.79
C GLU A 59 -6.09 1.96 -3.91
N GLN A 60 -6.99 2.82 -4.38
CA GLN A 60 -7.47 3.99 -3.63
C GLN A 60 -8.11 3.59 -2.30
N ALA A 61 -8.90 2.51 -2.28
CA ALA A 61 -9.53 2.02 -1.06
C ALA A 61 -8.49 1.50 -0.06
N ALA A 62 -7.49 0.73 -0.52
CA ALA A 62 -6.40 0.26 0.34
C ALA A 62 -5.58 1.42 0.92
N LYS A 63 -5.20 2.40 0.07
CA LYS A 63 -4.48 3.61 0.51
C LYS A 63 -5.29 4.42 1.51
N LYS A 64 -6.60 4.58 1.29
CA LYS A 64 -7.48 5.28 2.22
C LYS A 64 -7.53 4.57 3.58
N ALA A 65 -7.69 3.25 3.60
CA ALA A 65 -7.72 2.48 4.85
C ALA A 65 -6.42 2.60 5.67
N VAL A 66 -5.26 2.75 5.01
CA VAL A 66 -3.97 2.91 5.68
C VAL A 66 -3.73 4.36 6.13
N LEU A 67 -3.99 5.35 5.28
CA LEU A 67 -3.64 6.76 5.54
C LEU A 67 -4.69 7.50 6.36
N HIS A 68 -5.93 7.03 6.32
CA HIS A 68 -7.08 7.61 7.01
C HIS A 68 -7.91 6.49 7.64
N PRO A 69 -7.37 5.80 8.67
CA PRO A 69 -8.18 4.86 9.42
C PRO A 69 -9.39 5.62 9.97
N GLU A 70 -10.60 5.08 9.75
CA GLU A 70 -11.80 5.66 10.32
C GLU A 70 -11.61 5.70 11.85
N PRO A 71 -11.97 6.82 12.53
CA PRO A 71 -11.96 6.81 13.97
C PRO A 71 -12.88 5.68 14.42
N ASP A 72 -12.36 4.79 15.27
CA ASP A 72 -13.14 3.77 15.94
C ASP A 72 -14.26 4.51 16.69
N GLU A 73 -15.49 4.50 16.13
CA GLU A 73 -16.68 5.00 16.80
C GLU A 73 -16.99 4.03 17.93
N GLY A 74 -16.35 4.27 19.08
CA GLY A 74 -16.59 3.56 20.34
C GLY A 74 -17.96 3.85 20.96
#